data_AF-A0A7J6RZ71-F1
#
_entry.id   AF-A0A7J6RZ71-F1
#
_cell.length_a   1.000
_cell.length_b   1.000
_cell.length_c   1.000
_cell.angle_alpha   90.00
_cell.angle_beta   90.00
_cell.angle_gamma   90.00
#
_symmetry.space_group_name_H-M   'P 1'
#
loop_
_entity.id
_entity.type
_entity.pdbx_description
1 polymer ?
#
loop_
_entity_poly.entity_id
_entity_poly.type
_entity_poly.pdbx_seq_one_letter_code
_entity_poly.pdbx_strand_id
1 'polypeptide(L)'
;MCVLAPLFLALSAAAPFQRGMVTDVDARYELLSQCVDDRTVEEADPKNPEFKQQGRMPETIHRYISTSAPESMSDLVVEHREDQKQRLMDAGMDEVFADYFAYIFYRDPMIIFKERIHLDNDHSIEHFEGMHSTHWTIVRIKPPPAMQDDIQWRVELRTPDVQMTDYENAAIVTVATLLARAIVRRAEGPDGSAGGQVSGLIPISKLRENMLRSQQRDALRCGKFWWNHEGSIIETSMVDIW
;
A
#
# COMPACT_ATOMS: atom_id res chain seq x y z
N MET A 1 -6.94 -2.93 6.20
CA MET A 1 -5.48 -2.96 6.45
C MET A 1 -4.78 -1.65 6.10
N CYS A 2 -5.02 -1.02 4.94
CA CYS A 2 -4.28 0.18 4.51
C CYS A 2 -4.27 1.32 5.53
N VAL A 3 -5.40 1.64 6.14
CA VAL A 3 -5.52 2.69 7.18
C VAL A 3 -4.76 2.36 8.47
N LEU A 4 -4.56 1.07 8.77
CA LEU A 4 -3.77 0.62 9.93
C LEU A 4 -2.26 0.63 9.65
N ALA A 5 -1.85 0.59 8.39
CA ALA A 5 -0.45 0.43 8.01
C ALA A 5 0.47 1.55 8.54
N PRO A 6 0.08 2.85 8.52
CA PRO A 6 0.85 3.90 9.19
C PRO A 6 0.96 3.70 10.70
N LEU A 7 -0.10 3.23 11.36
CA LEU A 7 -0.10 3.00 12.80
C LEU A 7 0.87 1.87 13.18
N PHE A 8 0.91 0.82 12.37
CA PHE A 8 1.89 -0.26 12.49
C PHE A 8 3.32 0.24 12.27
N LEU A 9 3.56 1.19 11.35
CA LEU A 9 4.88 1.80 11.19
C LEU A 9 5.29 2.56 12.46
N ALA A 10 4.42 3.44 12.98
CA ALA A 10 4.70 4.21 14.20
C ALA A 10 4.91 3.31 15.42
N LEU A 11 4.09 2.27 15.57
CA LEU A 11 4.18 1.31 16.67
C LEU A 11 5.48 0.51 16.67
N SER A 12 6.02 0.20 15.49
CA SER A 12 7.18 -0.67 15.33
C SER A 12 8.49 0.08 15.08
N ALA A 13 8.46 1.42 15.01
CA ALA A 13 9.57 2.27 14.59
C ALA A 13 10.91 1.85 15.24
N ALA A 14 11.89 1.48 14.42
CA ALA A 14 13.17 0.91 14.86
C ALA A 14 14.38 1.38 14.02
N ALA A 15 14.26 2.50 13.30
CA ALA A 15 15.31 3.05 12.43
C ALA A 15 15.70 4.52 12.73
N PRO A 16 16.02 4.91 13.99
CA PRO A 16 16.36 6.29 14.35
C PRO A 16 17.82 6.69 14.05
N PHE A 17 18.60 5.81 13.42
CA PHE A 17 19.99 6.06 13.05
C PHE A 17 20.22 5.74 11.58
N GLN A 18 20.84 6.67 10.86
CA GLN A 18 21.19 6.50 9.45
C GLN A 18 22.62 6.99 9.21
N ARG A 19 23.45 6.16 8.57
CA ARG A 19 24.85 6.49 8.22
C ARG A 19 25.70 7.00 9.40
N GLY A 20 25.46 6.45 10.60
CA GLY A 20 26.17 6.84 11.82
C GLY A 20 25.67 8.11 12.51
N MET A 21 24.57 8.70 12.03
CA MET A 21 23.95 9.90 12.57
C MET A 21 22.60 9.58 13.20
N VAL A 22 22.23 10.32 14.23
CA VAL A 22 20.85 10.34 14.77
C VAL A 22 19.95 11.07 13.77
N THR A 23 18.79 10.50 13.46
CA THR A 23 17.78 11.14 12.59
C THR A 23 16.65 11.77 13.40
N ASP A 24 15.91 12.70 12.78
CA ASP A 24 14.67 13.27 13.34
C ASP A 24 13.42 12.48 12.89
N VAL A 25 13.64 11.24 12.45
CA VAL A 25 12.63 10.23 12.11
C VAL A 25 13.03 8.93 12.80
N ASP A 26 12.04 8.13 13.19
CA ASP A 26 12.25 6.87 13.92
C ASP A 26 12.07 5.62 13.05
N ALA A 27 11.61 5.77 11.80
CA ALA A 27 11.25 4.65 10.93
C ALA A 27 11.87 4.72 9.52
N ARG A 28 11.94 3.57 8.83
CA ARG A 28 12.70 3.42 7.56
C ARG A 28 12.00 3.90 6.28
N TYR A 29 10.73 4.29 6.36
CA TYR A 29 9.85 4.41 5.19
C TYR A 29 10.37 5.38 4.12
N GLU A 30 10.67 6.62 4.48
CA GLU A 30 11.12 7.63 3.51
C GLU A 30 12.53 7.34 2.97
N LEU A 31 13.41 6.77 3.78
CA LEU A 31 14.73 6.32 3.32
C LEU A 31 14.57 5.30 2.18
N LEU A 32 13.77 4.26 2.39
CA LEU A 32 13.50 3.27 1.35
C LEU A 32 12.86 3.92 0.12
N SER A 33 11.93 4.86 0.35
CA SER A 33 11.21 5.60 -0.70
C SER A 33 12.15 6.31 -1.67
N GLN A 34 13.25 6.84 -1.13
CA GLN A 34 14.30 7.53 -1.88
C GLN A 34 15.34 6.59 -2.51
N CYS A 35 15.54 5.38 -1.96
CA CYS A 35 16.57 4.45 -2.46
C CYS A 35 16.24 3.83 -3.82
N VAL A 36 14.95 3.78 -4.20
CA VAL A 36 14.48 3.15 -5.43
C VAL A 36 13.50 4.04 -6.20
N ASP A 37 13.60 5.36 -6.02
CA ASP A 37 12.89 6.35 -6.86
C ASP A 37 13.54 6.33 -8.25
N ASP A 38 12.84 5.74 -9.21
CA ASP A 38 13.27 5.55 -10.60
C ASP A 38 12.89 6.72 -11.52
N ARG A 39 12.16 7.71 -10.99
CA ARG A 39 11.75 8.89 -11.75
C ARG A 39 12.95 9.67 -12.27
N THR A 40 12.85 10.12 -13.52
CA THR A 40 13.80 11.08 -14.08
C THR A 40 13.73 12.42 -13.35
N VAL A 41 14.70 13.31 -13.61
CA VAL A 41 14.68 14.67 -13.05
C VAL A 41 13.41 15.41 -13.48
N GLU A 42 12.99 15.21 -14.72
CA GLU A 42 11.76 15.77 -15.29
C GLU A 42 10.51 15.21 -14.60
N GLU A 43 10.43 13.90 -14.40
CA GLU A 43 9.30 13.25 -13.71
C GLU A 43 9.24 13.62 -12.21
N ALA A 44 10.36 14.01 -11.62
CA ALA A 44 10.43 14.41 -10.22
C ALA A 44 10.20 15.91 -9.97
N ASP A 45 10.27 16.78 -11.00
CA ASP A 45 10.15 18.23 -10.87
C ASP A 45 8.68 18.68 -11.00
N PRO A 46 8.04 19.22 -9.94
CA PRO A 46 6.66 19.70 -9.98
C PRO A 46 6.36 20.80 -10.99
N LYS A 47 7.40 21.42 -11.58
CA LYS A 47 7.26 22.46 -12.61
C LYS A 47 7.31 21.90 -14.03
N ASN A 48 7.67 20.63 -14.19
CA ASN A 48 7.79 19.98 -15.48
C ASN A 48 6.42 19.42 -15.93
N PRO A 49 6.07 19.50 -17.22
CA PRO A 49 4.86 18.87 -17.76
C PRO A 49 4.80 17.34 -17.56
N GLU A 50 5.95 16.67 -17.51
CA GLU A 50 6.07 15.22 -17.27
C GLU A 50 6.08 14.85 -15.78
N PHE A 51 5.79 15.81 -14.89
CA PHE A 51 5.79 15.58 -13.44
C PHE A 51 4.88 14.42 -13.06
N LYS A 52 5.45 13.48 -12.30
CA LYS A 52 4.74 12.35 -11.72
C LYS A 52 4.60 12.54 -10.22
N GLN A 53 3.37 12.76 -9.78
CA GLN A 53 3.06 12.93 -8.36
C GLN A 53 3.19 11.60 -7.59
N GLN A 54 3.00 10.49 -8.30
CA GLN A 54 3.10 9.14 -7.79
C GLN A 54 4.31 8.47 -8.46
N GLY A 55 5.02 7.57 -7.77
CA GLY A 55 6.35 7.19 -8.28
C GLY A 55 7.31 6.63 -7.26
N ARG A 56 7.28 7.15 -6.04
CA ARG A 56 8.28 6.76 -5.03
C ARG A 56 7.93 5.40 -4.45
N MET A 57 8.95 4.60 -4.10
CA MET A 57 8.73 3.24 -3.61
C MET A 57 9.57 2.94 -2.37
N PRO A 58 8.98 2.56 -1.22
CA PRO A 58 7.56 2.31 -1.06
C PRO A 58 6.69 3.57 -1.07
N GLU A 59 5.45 3.41 -1.52
CA GLU A 59 4.38 4.42 -1.44
C GLU A 59 3.13 3.89 -0.74
N THR A 60 2.20 4.79 -0.42
CA THR A 60 0.83 4.39 -0.09
C THR A 60 0.16 3.68 -1.25
N ILE A 61 -1.02 3.10 -1.01
CA ILE A 61 -1.90 2.73 -2.12
C ILE A 61 -2.27 3.97 -2.95
N HIS A 62 -2.48 3.78 -4.25
CA HIS A 62 -2.98 4.81 -5.17
C HIS A 62 -4.51 4.85 -5.23
N ARG A 63 -5.18 3.72 -4.98
CA ARG A 63 -6.64 3.58 -4.99
C ARG A 63 -7.10 2.44 -4.07
N TYR A 64 -8.29 2.59 -3.50
CA TYR A 64 -9.00 1.46 -2.87
C TYR A 64 -9.62 0.55 -3.93
N ILE A 65 -9.43 -0.76 -3.79
CA ILE A 65 -9.88 -1.75 -4.77
C ILE A 65 -11.31 -2.28 -4.55
N SER A 66 -12.01 -1.79 -3.52
CA SER A 66 -13.38 -2.22 -3.24
C SER A 66 -14.35 -1.45 -4.12
N THR A 67 -15.21 -2.14 -4.85
CA THR A 67 -16.28 -1.51 -5.67
C THR A 67 -17.33 -0.80 -4.82
N SER A 68 -17.41 -1.11 -3.52
CA SER A 68 -18.27 -0.42 -2.54
C SER A 68 -17.62 0.80 -1.89
N ALA A 69 -16.32 1.06 -2.11
CA ALA A 69 -15.66 2.22 -1.54
C ALA A 69 -16.16 3.49 -2.24
N PRO A 70 -16.55 4.55 -1.49
CA PRO A 70 -16.88 5.83 -2.11
C PRO A 70 -15.68 6.35 -2.91
N GLU A 71 -15.93 6.86 -4.13
CA GLU A 71 -14.87 7.40 -5.00
C GLU A 71 -14.08 8.52 -4.32
N SER A 72 -14.76 9.32 -3.47
CA SER A 72 -14.15 10.36 -2.64
C SER A 72 -13.09 9.86 -1.65
N MET A 73 -12.98 8.55 -1.40
CA MET A 73 -11.90 7.97 -0.61
C MET A 73 -10.63 7.77 -1.45
N SER A 74 -10.74 7.62 -2.76
CA SER A 74 -9.59 7.53 -3.68
C SER A 74 -9.38 8.90 -4.36
N ASP A 75 -9.09 9.90 -3.53
CA ASP A 75 -9.11 11.35 -3.85
C ASP A 75 -7.85 11.89 -4.52
N LEU A 76 -6.97 11.02 -5.00
CA LEU A 76 -5.76 11.40 -5.71
C LEU A 76 -5.89 11.09 -7.20
N VAL A 77 -5.30 11.95 -8.02
CA VAL A 77 -5.11 11.67 -9.44
C VAL A 77 -4.15 10.48 -9.55
N VAL A 78 -4.57 9.46 -10.29
CA VAL A 78 -3.78 8.25 -10.56
C VAL A 78 -3.39 8.26 -12.03
N GLU A 79 -2.09 8.22 -12.27
CA GLU A 79 -1.51 8.15 -13.61
C GLU A 79 -1.77 6.76 -14.21
N HIS A 80 -2.58 6.67 -15.26
CA HIS A 80 -2.81 5.40 -15.92
C HIS A 80 -2.81 5.56 -17.42
N ARG A 81 -2.53 4.46 -18.10
CA ARG A 81 -2.67 4.33 -19.54
C ARG A 81 -4.06 3.78 -19.85
N GLU A 82 -4.90 4.59 -20.49
CA GLU A 82 -6.28 4.22 -20.81
C GLU A 82 -6.36 2.95 -21.66
N ASP A 83 -5.39 2.76 -22.56
CA ASP A 83 -5.33 1.56 -23.39
C ASP A 83 -5.04 0.28 -22.57
N GLN A 84 -4.26 0.38 -21.48
CA GLN A 84 -4.02 -0.75 -20.58
C GLN A 84 -5.24 -1.04 -19.71
N LYS A 85 -5.89 0.01 -19.19
CA LYS A 85 -7.15 -0.12 -18.43
C LYS A 85 -8.21 -0.81 -19.27
N GLN A 86 -8.42 -0.36 -20.52
CA GLN A 86 -9.41 -0.95 -21.42
C GLN A 86 -9.12 -2.42 -21.71
N ARG A 87 -7.86 -2.79 -21.96
CA ARG A 87 -7.46 -4.20 -22.17
C ARG A 87 -7.79 -5.10 -20.97
N LEU A 88 -7.61 -4.59 -19.74
CA LEU A 88 -7.95 -5.31 -18.51
C LEU A 88 -9.48 -5.47 -18.36
N MET A 89 -10.24 -4.43 -18.67
CA MET A 89 -11.71 -4.47 -18.66
C MET A 89 -12.27 -5.43 -19.72
N ASP A 90 -11.72 -5.42 -20.94
CA ASP A 90 -12.10 -6.33 -22.02
C ASP A 90 -11.81 -7.81 -21.66
N ALA A 91 -10.81 -8.04 -20.80
CA ALA A 91 -10.48 -9.35 -20.24
C ALA A 91 -11.37 -9.76 -19.04
N GLY A 92 -12.32 -8.91 -18.63
CA GLY A 92 -13.31 -9.21 -17.60
C GLY A 92 -13.01 -8.66 -16.19
N MET A 93 -11.98 -7.81 -16.02
CA MET A 93 -11.81 -7.07 -14.76
C MET A 93 -12.86 -5.97 -14.62
N ASP A 94 -13.36 -5.76 -13.40
CA ASP A 94 -14.17 -4.57 -13.12
C ASP A 94 -13.32 -3.29 -13.23
N GLU A 95 -13.99 -2.15 -13.40
CA GLU A 95 -13.32 -0.88 -13.66
C GLU A 95 -12.34 -0.47 -12.54
N VAL A 96 -12.72 -0.67 -11.27
CA VAL A 96 -11.89 -0.28 -10.11
C VAL A 96 -10.62 -1.10 -10.09
N PHE A 97 -10.73 -2.39 -10.35
CA PHE A 97 -9.59 -3.30 -10.35
C PHE A 97 -8.71 -3.17 -11.60
N ALA A 98 -9.32 -2.92 -12.76
CA ALA A 98 -8.60 -2.60 -13.99
C ALA A 98 -7.78 -1.32 -13.84
N ASP A 99 -8.36 -0.28 -13.25
CA ASP A 99 -7.66 0.98 -12.96
C ASP A 99 -6.50 0.77 -11.97
N TYR A 100 -6.71 -0.06 -10.94
CA TYR A 100 -5.66 -0.43 -9.99
C TYR A 100 -4.43 -1.04 -10.68
N PHE A 101 -4.62 -2.02 -11.55
CA PHE A 101 -3.52 -2.66 -12.27
C PHE A 101 -2.96 -1.81 -13.42
N ALA A 102 -3.77 -0.99 -14.07
CA ALA A 102 -3.31 -0.07 -15.11
C ALA A 102 -2.26 0.92 -14.57
N TYR A 103 -2.39 1.38 -13.32
CA TYR A 103 -1.36 2.18 -12.65
C TYR A 103 -0.06 1.40 -12.43
N ILE A 104 -0.13 0.10 -12.10
CA ILE A 104 1.06 -0.74 -11.94
C ILE A 104 1.79 -0.89 -13.28
N PHE A 105 1.04 -1.10 -14.35
CA PHE A 105 1.58 -1.27 -15.71
C PHE A 105 1.89 0.03 -16.43
N TYR A 106 1.62 1.18 -15.80
CA TYR A 106 2.02 2.50 -16.32
C TYR A 106 3.54 2.69 -16.26
N ARG A 107 4.23 1.98 -15.37
CA ARG A 107 5.68 2.10 -15.17
C ARG A 107 6.49 1.23 -16.12
N ASP A 108 7.78 1.51 -16.19
CA ASP A 108 8.72 0.69 -16.94
C ASP A 108 9.20 -0.50 -16.10
N PRO A 109 9.47 -1.66 -16.74
CA PRO A 109 10.10 -2.78 -16.06
C PRO A 109 11.55 -2.45 -15.68
N MET A 110 11.85 -2.45 -14.38
CA MET A 110 13.19 -2.11 -13.87
C MET A 110 14.25 -3.18 -14.17
N ILE A 111 13.85 -4.46 -14.22
CA ILE A 111 14.77 -5.59 -14.41
C ILE A 111 14.09 -6.62 -15.30
N ILE A 112 14.73 -6.92 -16.44
CA ILE A 112 14.36 -8.04 -17.31
C ILE A 112 15.62 -8.80 -17.72
N PHE A 113 15.62 -10.11 -17.53
CA PHE A 113 16.72 -10.95 -18.01
C PHE A 113 16.58 -11.19 -19.51
N LYS A 114 17.70 -11.18 -20.23
CA LYS A 114 17.72 -11.34 -21.69
C LYS A 114 17.04 -12.64 -22.13
N GLU A 115 17.23 -13.71 -21.37
CA GLU A 115 16.68 -15.04 -21.61
C GLU A 115 15.16 -15.11 -21.34
N ARG A 116 14.60 -14.09 -20.69
CA ARG A 116 13.21 -14.00 -20.26
C ARG A 116 12.40 -12.96 -21.03
N ILE A 117 12.95 -12.41 -22.12
CA ILE A 117 12.23 -11.44 -22.97
C ILE A 117 11.04 -12.11 -23.66
N HIS A 118 11.22 -13.34 -24.15
CA HIS A 118 10.17 -14.10 -24.84
C HIS A 118 9.74 -15.27 -23.97
N LEU A 119 8.52 -15.21 -23.46
CA LEU A 119 7.90 -16.24 -22.64
C LEU A 119 6.56 -16.63 -23.23
N ASP A 120 6.12 -17.85 -22.89
CA ASP A 120 4.77 -18.32 -23.18
C ASP A 120 3.84 -17.87 -22.05
N ASN A 121 2.92 -16.95 -22.37
CA ASN A 121 2.02 -16.34 -21.39
C ASN A 121 0.93 -17.32 -20.89
N ASP A 122 0.70 -18.43 -21.58
CA ASP A 122 -0.23 -19.47 -21.11
C ASP A 122 0.38 -20.31 -19.96
N HIS A 123 1.70 -20.22 -19.78
CA HIS A 123 2.46 -21.02 -18.81
C HIS A 123 3.38 -20.20 -17.89
N SER A 124 3.51 -18.89 -18.13
CA SER A 124 4.38 -18.00 -17.37
C SER A 124 3.69 -16.68 -17.04
N ILE A 125 3.84 -16.28 -15.77
CA ILE A 125 3.42 -14.96 -15.27
C ILE A 125 4.62 -14.06 -14.95
N GLU A 126 5.84 -14.42 -15.38
CA GLU A 126 7.06 -13.71 -14.97
C GLU A 126 7.06 -12.24 -15.42
N HIS A 127 6.48 -11.90 -16.57
CA HIS A 127 6.34 -10.50 -16.99
C HIS A 127 5.39 -9.71 -16.08
N PHE A 128 4.28 -10.33 -15.66
CA PHE A 128 3.39 -9.74 -14.67
C PHE A 128 4.10 -9.55 -13.33
N GLU A 129 4.78 -10.58 -12.83
CA GLU A 129 5.53 -10.50 -11.57
C GLU A 129 6.67 -9.48 -11.64
N GLY A 130 7.34 -9.33 -12.78
CA GLY A 130 8.37 -8.30 -12.99
C GLY A 130 7.86 -6.88 -12.76
N MET A 131 6.60 -6.62 -13.10
CA MET A 131 5.93 -5.33 -12.87
C MET A 131 5.30 -5.23 -11.48
N HIS A 132 4.60 -6.27 -11.05
CA HIS A 132 3.84 -6.27 -9.80
C HIS A 132 4.75 -6.36 -8.57
N SER A 133 5.87 -7.10 -8.65
CA SER A 133 6.79 -7.29 -7.52
C SER A 133 7.59 -6.03 -7.19
N THR A 134 7.86 -5.18 -8.19
CA THR A 134 8.52 -3.87 -8.08
C THR A 134 7.55 -2.74 -7.74
N HIS A 135 6.25 -3.03 -7.62
CA HIS A 135 5.25 -2.10 -7.11
C HIS A 135 5.11 -2.17 -5.59
N TRP A 136 6.04 -1.57 -4.85
CA TRP A 136 6.17 -1.63 -3.39
C TRP A 136 5.21 -0.71 -2.61
N THR A 137 3.93 -1.04 -2.55
CA THR A 137 2.99 -0.31 -1.68
C THR A 137 3.10 -0.66 -0.19
N ILE A 138 2.52 0.16 0.70
CA ILE A 138 2.38 -0.13 2.15
C ILE A 138 1.54 -1.37 2.46
N VAL A 139 0.59 -1.69 1.57
CA VAL A 139 -0.22 -2.91 1.59
C VAL A 139 -0.36 -3.38 0.15
N ARG A 140 0.01 -4.62 -0.11
CA ARG A 140 0.01 -5.21 -1.45
C ARG A 140 -1.03 -6.33 -1.55
N ILE A 141 -1.87 -6.27 -2.58
CA ILE A 141 -2.68 -7.42 -2.97
C ILE A 141 -1.81 -8.40 -3.76
N LYS A 142 -1.92 -9.69 -3.47
CA LYS A 142 -1.17 -10.74 -4.17
C LYS A 142 -2.18 -11.70 -4.82
N PRO A 143 -2.20 -11.80 -6.17
CA PRO A 143 -3.03 -12.79 -6.82
C PRO A 143 -2.62 -14.22 -6.43
N PRO A 144 -3.53 -15.20 -6.61
CA PRO A 144 -3.19 -16.61 -6.63
C PRO A 144 -2.04 -16.86 -7.63
N PRO A 145 -1.01 -17.63 -7.25
CA PRO A 145 -0.01 -18.07 -8.21
C PRO A 145 -0.66 -19.02 -9.23
N ALA A 146 -0.32 -18.88 -10.51
CA ALA A 146 -0.94 -19.64 -11.60
C ALA A 146 -0.80 -21.18 -11.49
N MET A 147 0.17 -21.66 -10.70
CA MET A 147 0.53 -23.08 -10.61
C MET A 147 0.32 -23.68 -9.20
N GLN A 148 -0.35 -22.97 -8.28
CA GLN A 148 -0.63 -23.49 -6.92
C GLN A 148 -2.08 -23.17 -6.53
N ASP A 149 -2.97 -24.13 -6.78
CA ASP A 149 -4.42 -23.98 -6.62
C ASP A 149 -4.86 -23.82 -5.15
N ASP A 150 -4.01 -24.21 -4.20
CA ASP A 150 -4.26 -24.10 -2.76
C ASP A 150 -4.02 -22.69 -2.21
N ILE A 151 -3.36 -21.82 -2.98
CA ILE A 151 -3.05 -20.44 -2.58
C ILE A 151 -4.06 -19.47 -3.16
N GLN A 152 -4.88 -18.88 -2.29
CA GLN A 152 -5.88 -17.87 -2.65
C GLN A 152 -5.28 -16.45 -2.74
N TRP A 153 -6.14 -15.48 -3.06
CA TRP A 153 -5.81 -14.06 -2.95
C TRP A 153 -5.30 -13.72 -1.56
N ARG A 154 -4.21 -12.95 -1.49
CA ARG A 154 -3.56 -12.57 -0.23
C ARG A 154 -3.41 -11.05 -0.15
N VAL A 155 -3.36 -10.56 1.08
CA VAL A 155 -3.04 -9.16 1.38
C VAL A 155 -1.79 -9.15 2.26
N GLU A 156 -0.77 -8.43 1.82
CA GLU A 156 0.51 -8.31 2.51
C GLU A 156 0.61 -6.94 3.18
N LEU A 157 0.71 -6.89 4.51
CA LEU A 157 1.05 -5.69 5.28
C LEU A 157 2.57 -5.53 5.31
N ARG A 158 3.07 -4.37 4.87
CA ARG A 158 4.51 -4.20 4.57
C ARG A 158 5.21 -3.13 5.40
N THR A 159 4.47 -2.43 6.25
CA THR A 159 4.97 -1.26 6.99
C THR A 159 5.76 -1.56 8.25
N PRO A 160 5.50 -2.60 9.06
CA PRO A 160 6.24 -2.78 10.30
C PRO A 160 7.76 -2.81 10.09
N ASP A 161 8.51 -2.09 10.93
CA ASP A 161 9.96 -2.29 11.07
C ASP A 161 10.22 -3.64 11.76
N VAL A 162 11.37 -4.25 11.48
CA VAL A 162 11.79 -5.47 12.18
C VAL A 162 12.26 -5.13 13.59
N GLN A 163 11.89 -5.97 14.55
CA GLN A 163 12.24 -5.80 15.96
C GLN A 163 13.48 -6.62 16.33
N MET A 164 14.12 -6.29 17.45
CA MET A 164 15.36 -6.94 17.87
C MET A 164 15.17 -8.42 18.24
N THR A 165 14.01 -8.78 18.78
CA THR A 165 13.75 -10.14 19.27
C THR A 165 12.66 -10.86 18.47
N ASP A 166 12.75 -12.19 18.42
CA ASP A 166 11.71 -13.03 17.82
C ASP A 166 10.36 -12.84 18.50
N TYR A 167 10.36 -12.61 19.82
CA TYR A 167 9.14 -12.36 20.59
C TYR A 167 8.42 -11.08 20.15
N GLU A 168 9.13 -9.97 20.01
CA GLU A 168 8.55 -8.69 19.57
C GLU A 168 8.02 -8.80 18.13
N ASN A 169 8.79 -9.42 17.24
CA ASN A 169 8.35 -9.68 15.86
C ASN A 169 7.08 -10.58 15.84
N ALA A 170 7.06 -11.65 16.63
CA ALA A 170 5.90 -12.53 16.74
C ALA A 170 4.67 -11.80 17.31
N ALA A 171 4.85 -10.88 18.26
CA ALA A 171 3.77 -10.08 18.82
C ALA A 171 3.14 -9.17 17.75
N ILE A 172 3.95 -8.44 16.97
CA ILE A 172 3.45 -7.59 15.87
C ILE A 172 2.71 -8.42 14.83
N VAL A 173 3.28 -9.56 14.41
CA VAL A 173 2.64 -10.47 13.45
C VAL A 173 1.31 -11.01 13.99
N THR A 174 1.26 -11.36 15.27
CA THR A 174 0.05 -11.86 15.92
C THR A 174 -1.04 -10.81 15.95
N VAL A 175 -0.74 -9.58 16.36
CA VAL A 175 -1.69 -8.46 16.37
C VAL A 175 -2.20 -8.16 14.95
N ALA A 176 -1.31 -8.07 13.96
CA ALA A 176 -1.69 -7.85 12.57
C ALA A 176 -2.64 -8.96 12.05
N THR A 177 -2.35 -10.22 12.40
CA THR A 177 -3.17 -11.39 12.02
C THR A 177 -4.54 -11.37 12.68
N LEU A 178 -4.62 -11.04 13.97
CA LEU A 178 -5.88 -10.95 14.71
C LEU A 178 -6.76 -9.81 14.15
N LEU A 179 -6.17 -8.64 13.86
CA LEU A 179 -6.88 -7.52 13.24
C LEU A 179 -7.37 -7.88 11.83
N ALA A 180 -6.55 -8.52 11.00
CA ALA A 180 -6.97 -8.98 9.68
C ALA A 180 -8.16 -9.95 9.78
N ARG A 181 -8.12 -10.92 10.70
CA ARG A 181 -9.24 -11.85 10.95
C ARG A 181 -10.49 -11.13 11.46
N ALA A 182 -10.34 -10.15 12.33
CA ALA A 182 -11.46 -9.35 12.84
C ALA A 182 -12.12 -8.54 11.71
N ILE A 183 -11.32 -7.93 10.83
CA ILE A 183 -11.81 -7.20 9.65
C ILE A 183 -12.59 -8.14 8.72
N VAL A 184 -12.06 -9.31 8.40
CA VAL A 184 -12.73 -10.30 7.53
C VAL A 184 -14.03 -10.79 8.16
N ARG A 185 -14.01 -11.21 9.43
CA ARG A 185 -15.22 -11.67 10.13
C ARG A 185 -16.31 -10.60 10.21
N ARG A 186 -15.93 -9.34 10.39
CA ARG A 186 -16.87 -8.22 10.37
C ARG A 186 -17.50 -8.03 8.99
N ALA A 187 -16.72 -8.21 7.92
CA ALA A 187 -17.23 -8.12 6.55
C ALA A 187 -18.19 -9.28 6.18
N GLU A 188 -18.04 -10.45 6.80
CA GLU A 188 -18.82 -11.67 6.50
C GLU A 188 -20.06 -11.88 7.41
N GLY A 189 -20.39 -10.94 8.30
CA GLY A 189 -21.41 -11.09 9.34
C GLY A 189 -22.89 -11.14 8.86
N PRO A 190 -23.80 -11.86 9.57
CA PRO A 190 -25.17 -12.16 9.15
C PRO A 190 -26.21 -11.02 9.28
N ASP A 191 -25.88 -9.90 9.91
CA ASP A 191 -26.81 -8.78 10.10
C ASP A 191 -26.84 -7.81 8.92
N GLY A 192 -25.97 -7.98 7.90
CA GLY A 192 -25.93 -7.11 6.72
C GLY A 192 -25.69 -5.63 7.02
N SER A 193 -25.50 -5.25 8.29
CA SER A 193 -25.17 -3.90 8.73
C SER A 193 -23.74 -3.53 8.34
N ALA A 194 -22.92 -4.54 8.06
CA ALA A 194 -21.63 -4.43 7.38
C ALA A 194 -21.74 -4.75 5.88
N GLY A 195 -22.84 -4.38 5.20
CA GLY A 195 -23.05 -4.54 3.75
C GLY A 195 -21.96 -3.85 2.93
N GLY A 196 -20.80 -4.50 2.78
CA GLY A 196 -19.65 -3.97 2.06
C GLY A 196 -19.17 -2.60 2.54
N GLN A 197 -19.63 -2.11 3.69
CA GLN A 197 -19.23 -0.79 4.17
C GLN A 197 -17.83 -0.91 4.74
N VAL A 198 -16.91 -0.30 4.03
CA VAL A 198 -15.55 -0.10 4.45
C VAL A 198 -15.54 0.95 5.58
N SER A 199 -16.16 0.62 6.72
CA SER A 199 -16.26 1.49 7.89
C SER A 199 -14.85 1.58 8.48
N GLY A 200 -14.13 2.64 8.13
CA GLY A 200 -12.72 2.79 8.48
C GLY A 200 -11.87 3.38 7.36
N LEU A 201 -12.39 3.59 6.14
CA LEU A 201 -11.63 4.30 5.13
C LEU A 201 -11.41 5.75 5.49
N ILE A 202 -10.26 6.26 5.09
CA ILE A 202 -9.96 7.69 5.03
C ILE A 202 -9.57 8.02 3.58
N PRO A 203 -9.74 9.27 3.13
CA PRO A 203 -9.20 9.73 1.86
C PRO A 203 -7.70 9.38 1.75
N ILE A 204 -7.26 8.91 0.57
CA ILE A 204 -5.86 8.49 0.36
C ILE A 204 -4.89 9.66 0.58
N SER A 205 -5.28 10.91 0.29
CA SER A 205 -4.48 12.09 0.65
C SER A 205 -4.14 12.13 2.16
N LYS A 206 -5.10 11.77 3.02
CA LYS A 206 -4.92 11.68 4.47
C LYS A 206 -4.14 10.44 4.89
N LEU A 207 -4.30 9.34 4.15
CA LEU A 207 -3.47 8.15 4.36
C LEU A 207 -1.98 8.43 4.05
N ARG A 208 -1.69 9.20 3.00
CA ARG A 208 -0.34 9.69 2.70
C ARG A 208 0.21 10.53 3.84
N GLU A 209 -0.59 11.46 4.34
CA GLU A 209 -0.19 12.26 5.49
C GLU A 209 0.09 11.40 6.73
N ASN A 210 -0.76 10.40 7.02
CA ASN A 210 -0.51 9.46 8.11
C ASN A 210 0.81 8.71 7.95
N MET A 211 1.18 8.28 6.74
CA MET A 211 2.48 7.63 6.50
C MET A 211 3.67 8.56 6.73
N LEU A 212 3.53 9.85 6.41
CA LEU A 212 4.58 10.85 6.68
C LEU A 212 4.68 11.16 8.17
N ARG A 213 3.56 11.16 8.88
CA ARG A 213 3.49 11.38 10.33
C ARG A 213 3.99 10.18 11.13
N SER A 214 3.75 8.95 10.67
CA SER A 214 4.11 7.74 11.42
C SER A 214 5.61 7.49 11.54
N GLN A 215 6.42 8.06 10.65
CA GLN A 215 7.88 7.97 10.73
C GLN A 215 8.53 9.06 11.57
N GLN A 216 7.81 10.13 11.94
CA GLN A 216 8.39 11.24 12.69
C GLN A 216 8.89 10.78 14.06
N ARG A 217 9.90 11.48 14.59
CA ARG A 217 10.40 11.21 15.94
C ARG A 217 9.27 11.25 16.97
N ASP A 218 9.20 10.22 17.79
CA ASP A 218 8.21 10.03 18.87
C ASP A 218 6.74 10.01 18.39
N ALA A 219 6.49 9.63 17.12
CA ALA A 219 5.15 9.58 16.53
C ALA A 219 4.18 8.66 17.29
N LEU A 220 4.67 7.59 17.92
CA LEU A 220 3.85 6.69 18.73
C LEU A 220 3.20 7.40 19.93
N ARG A 221 3.92 8.34 20.56
CA ARG A 221 3.47 9.01 21.79
C ARG A 221 2.83 10.36 21.52
N CYS A 222 3.40 11.11 20.58
CA CYS A 222 3.07 12.51 20.34
C CYS A 222 2.35 12.73 19.00
N GLY A 223 2.41 11.74 18.10
CA GLY A 223 1.83 11.84 16.76
C GLY A 223 0.30 11.83 16.79
N LYS A 224 -0.27 12.54 15.81
CA LYS A 224 -1.71 12.49 15.53
C LYS A 224 -1.95 11.90 14.15
N PHE A 225 -3.03 11.16 14.01
CA PHE A 225 -3.37 10.42 12.80
C PHE A 225 -4.79 10.72 12.38
N TRP A 226 -5.01 10.83 11.07
CA TRP A 226 -6.34 10.84 10.49
C TRP A 226 -7.00 9.48 10.70
N TRP A 227 -8.21 9.51 11.24
CA TRP A 227 -8.98 8.34 11.58
C TRP A 227 -10.44 8.54 11.18
N ASN A 228 -11.09 7.45 10.78
CA ASN A 228 -12.53 7.46 10.54
C ASN A 228 -13.24 6.95 11.79
N HIS A 229 -13.85 7.88 12.52
CA HIS A 229 -14.68 7.60 13.67
C HIS A 229 -16.15 7.70 13.26
N GLU A 230 -16.80 6.55 13.05
CA GLU A 230 -18.23 6.46 12.72
C GLU A 230 -18.67 7.30 11.51
N GLY A 231 -17.84 7.33 10.46
CA GLY A 231 -18.08 8.11 9.24
C GLY A 231 -17.48 9.51 9.27
N SER A 232 -17.03 9.99 10.43
CA SER A 232 -16.39 11.30 10.59
C SER A 232 -14.87 11.16 10.51
N ILE A 233 -14.24 11.91 9.60
CA ILE A 233 -12.79 11.95 9.47
C ILE A 233 -12.24 12.96 10.48
N ILE A 234 -11.56 12.45 11.51
CA ILE A 234 -11.00 13.24 12.60
C ILE A 234 -9.49 13.03 12.69
N GLU A 235 -8.81 13.98 13.33
CA GLU A 235 -7.42 13.81 13.75
C GLU A 235 -7.41 13.36 15.22
N THR A 236 -6.72 12.26 15.53
CA THR A 236 -6.71 11.67 16.88
C THR A 236 -5.33 11.09 17.25
N SER A 237 -5.09 10.80 18.52
CA SER A 237 -3.83 10.19 18.97
C SER A 237 -3.82 8.67 18.77
N MET A 238 -2.64 8.05 18.82
CA MET A 238 -2.54 6.58 18.83
C MET A 238 -3.28 5.97 20.02
N VAL A 239 -3.21 6.59 21.20
CA VAL A 239 -3.84 6.08 22.42
C VAL A 239 -5.36 6.06 22.30
N ASP A 240 -5.96 7.02 21.60
CA ASP A 240 -7.41 7.12 21.43
C ASP A 240 -7.95 6.20 20.31
N ILE A 241 -7.09 5.64 19.47
CA ILE A 241 -7.48 4.68 18.41
C ILE A 241 -7.61 3.26 18.97
N TRP A 242 -6.78 2.90 19.95
CA TRP A 242 -6.66 1.55 20.50
C TRP A 242 -7.50 1.32 21.76
#